data_AF-A0AA38FS52-F1
#
_entry.id   AF-A0AA38FS52-F1
#
_cell.length_a   1.000
_cell.length_b   1.000
_cell.length_c   1.000
_cell.angle_alpha   90.00
_cell.angle_beta   90.00
_cell.angle_gamma   90.00
#
_symmetry.space_group_name_H-M   'P 1'
#
loop_
_entity.id
_entity.type
_entity.pdbx_description
1 polymer ?
#
loop_
_entity_poly.entity_id
_entity_poly.type
_entity_poly.pdbx_seq_one_letter_code
_entity_poly.pdbx_strand_id
1 'polypeptide(L)'
;WNYDGSSTGQAPGTDSEVILYPQAIFRDPFRRGNNILVICDTYTPAGEPIPTNKRAAAAEIFSHPTVAGEEPWYGIEQEYTLLQKDVKWPLGWPVGGFPGPQGPYYCGTGADKAYGRDIVDAHYKACLYAGINISGINGEVMPGQWEFQIGPSVGISSGDQVWAARYILERITEIAGVVVSFDPKPIEGDWNGAGAHTNYSTKSMRTHGGIDVIKKAIEKLKFKHKEHIAAYGEGNERRLTGRHETADINTFSWGVANRGASIRVGRDTERDGKGYFEDRRPASNMDPYVVTSMIANTTILWKP
;
A
#
# COMPACT_ATOMS: atom_id res chain seq x y z
N TRP A 1 25.21 -9.01 5.46
CA TRP A 1 25.71 -8.51 4.16
C TRP A 1 25.75 -6.99 4.27
N ASN A 2 26.38 -6.29 3.33
CA ASN A 2 26.46 -4.84 3.25
C ASN A 2 26.26 -4.42 1.79
N TYR A 3 26.02 -3.13 1.57
CA TYR A 3 26.03 -2.51 0.25
C TYR A 3 26.66 -1.12 0.33
N ASP A 4 26.94 -0.55 -0.85
CA ASP A 4 27.44 0.82 -0.99
C ASP A 4 26.29 1.81 -0.82
N GLY A 5 26.15 2.35 0.40
CA GLY A 5 25.15 3.36 0.73
C GLY A 5 25.38 4.71 0.06
N SER A 6 26.58 5.00 -0.44
CA SER A 6 26.84 6.26 -1.17
C SER A 6 26.15 6.30 -2.53
N SER A 7 26.07 5.14 -3.18
CA SER A 7 25.37 4.96 -4.46
C SER A 7 23.83 4.95 -4.32
N THR A 8 23.31 4.89 -3.10
CA THR A 8 21.86 4.94 -2.81
C THR A 8 21.46 6.17 -1.99
N GLY A 9 22.39 7.09 -1.73
CA GLY A 9 22.14 8.31 -0.95
C GLY A 9 21.87 8.07 0.54
N GLN A 10 22.38 6.95 1.09
CA GLN A 10 22.17 6.53 2.48
C GLN A 10 23.42 6.64 3.36
N ALA A 11 24.60 6.88 2.77
CA ALA A 11 25.86 7.06 3.48
C ALA A 11 26.81 7.98 2.67
N PRO A 12 27.78 8.68 3.30
CA PRO A 12 28.80 9.44 2.57
C PRO A 12 29.82 8.52 1.88
N GLY A 13 30.47 8.99 0.82
CA GLY A 13 31.47 8.19 0.09
C GLY A 13 32.72 7.81 0.90
N THR A 14 33.04 8.55 1.96
CA THR A 14 34.18 8.27 2.85
C THR A 14 33.86 7.24 3.94
N ASP A 15 32.58 6.93 4.16
CA ASP A 15 32.09 5.95 5.14
C ASP A 15 30.79 5.35 4.59
N SER A 16 30.93 4.52 3.55
CA SER A 16 29.83 4.18 2.64
C SER A 16 29.08 2.90 2.99
N GLU A 17 29.59 2.08 3.91
CA GLU A 17 28.99 0.77 4.20
C GLU A 17 27.66 0.91 4.96
N VAL A 18 26.61 0.31 4.42
CA VAL A 18 25.34 0.10 5.12
C VAL A 18 25.09 -1.40 5.23
N ILE A 19 24.68 -1.85 6.42
CA ILE A 19 24.52 -3.26 6.76
C ILE A 19 23.07 -3.70 6.54
N LEU A 20 22.93 -4.87 5.90
CA LEU A 20 21.64 -5.51 5.62
C LEU A 20 21.35 -6.60 6.66
N TYR A 21 20.23 -6.46 7.34
CA TYR A 21 19.74 -7.41 8.35
C TYR A 21 18.56 -8.18 7.74
N PRO A 22 18.66 -9.50 7.50
CA PRO A 22 17.56 -10.30 6.95
C PRO A 22 16.34 -10.33 7.88
N GLN A 23 15.14 -10.10 7.34
CA GLN A 23 13.91 -9.98 8.11
C GLN A 23 12.80 -10.94 7.67
N ALA A 24 12.57 -11.06 6.36
CA ALA A 24 11.56 -11.96 5.81
C ALA A 24 12.11 -12.68 4.59
N ILE A 25 11.76 -13.96 4.44
CA ILE A 25 12.19 -14.82 3.34
C ILE A 25 10.96 -15.21 2.52
N PHE A 26 11.07 -15.07 1.21
CA PHE A 26 10.07 -15.49 0.23
C PHE A 26 10.73 -16.39 -0.81
N ARG A 27 9.95 -17.25 -1.46
CA ARG A 27 10.48 -18.03 -2.60
C ARG A 27 10.70 -17.10 -3.79
N ASP A 28 11.81 -17.27 -4.51
CA ASP A 28 12.09 -16.44 -5.69
C ASP A 28 11.27 -16.95 -6.90
N PRO A 29 10.25 -16.21 -7.38
CA PRO A 29 9.42 -16.66 -8.51
C PRO A 29 10.15 -16.61 -9.86
N PHE A 30 11.28 -15.90 -9.93
CA PHE A 30 12.06 -15.73 -11.15
C PHE A 30 13.09 -16.84 -11.30
N ARG A 31 13.92 -17.06 -10.26
CA ARG A 31 14.96 -18.10 -10.27
C ARG A 31 14.41 -19.50 -9.95
N ARG A 32 13.29 -19.58 -9.22
CA ARG A 32 12.60 -20.82 -8.81
C ARG A 32 13.53 -21.78 -8.05
N GLY A 33 13.10 -23.04 -7.90
CA GLY A 33 13.84 -24.05 -7.13
C GLY A 33 13.95 -23.66 -5.67
N ASN A 34 15.15 -23.82 -5.10
CA ASN A 34 15.43 -23.47 -3.71
C ASN A 34 15.95 -22.03 -3.53
N ASN A 35 15.88 -21.19 -4.57
CA ASN A 35 16.30 -19.79 -4.49
C ASN A 35 15.26 -18.95 -3.75
N ILE A 36 15.73 -17.89 -3.07
CA ILE A 36 14.91 -17.06 -2.19
C ILE A 36 15.09 -15.57 -2.46
N LEU A 37 14.06 -14.80 -2.14
CA LEU A 37 14.10 -13.35 -1.95
C LEU A 37 14.15 -13.05 -0.45
N VAL A 38 14.89 -12.02 -0.07
CA VAL A 38 15.06 -11.63 1.33
C VAL A 38 14.77 -10.13 1.47
N ILE A 39 13.75 -9.79 2.26
CA ILE A 39 13.51 -8.42 2.71
C ILE A 39 14.48 -8.15 3.86
N CYS A 40 15.14 -7.00 3.82
CA CYS A 40 16.15 -6.61 4.78
C CYS A 40 15.82 -5.28 5.44
N ASP A 41 16.21 -5.14 6.70
CA ASP A 41 16.44 -3.86 7.34
C ASP A 41 17.82 -3.29 6.99
N THR A 42 17.98 -1.99 7.15
CA THR A 42 19.22 -1.25 6.89
C THR A 42 19.73 -0.56 8.16
N TYR A 43 21.00 -0.77 8.47
CA TYR A 43 21.67 -0.29 9.68
C TYR A 43 23.06 0.27 9.37
N THR A 44 23.53 1.19 10.21
CA THR A 44 24.95 1.58 10.23
C THR A 44 25.82 0.42 10.72
N PRO A 45 27.15 0.44 10.48
CA PRO A 45 28.08 -0.53 11.06
C PRO A 45 28.07 -0.57 12.60
N ALA A 46 27.62 0.51 13.25
CA ALA A 46 27.46 0.59 14.70
C ALA A 46 26.19 -0.12 15.23
N GLY A 47 25.31 -0.60 14.35
CA GLY A 47 24.06 -1.28 14.71
C GLY A 47 22.86 -0.35 14.87
N GLU A 48 22.97 0.91 14.45
CA GLU A 48 21.88 1.89 14.52
C GLU A 48 21.03 1.88 13.23
N PRO A 49 19.69 1.89 13.31
CA PRO A 49 18.85 1.94 12.11
C PRO A 49 19.07 3.28 11.39
N ILE A 50 19.32 3.22 10.07
CA ILE A 50 19.53 4.45 9.29
C ILE A 50 18.21 5.24 9.16
N PRO A 51 18.24 6.56 8.85
CA PRO A 51 17.03 7.40 8.85
C PRO A 51 15.89 6.94 7.92
N THR A 52 16.23 6.21 6.85
CA THR A 52 15.27 5.64 5.89
C THR A 52 14.72 4.27 6.30
N ASN A 53 15.26 3.65 7.35
CA ASN A 53 14.71 2.43 7.92
C ASN A 53 13.46 2.74 8.76
N LYS A 54 12.29 2.72 8.11
CA LYS A 54 10.99 2.91 8.78
C LYS A 54 10.46 1.62 9.41
N ARG A 55 10.98 0.48 9.02
CA ARG A 55 10.58 -0.84 9.52
C ARG A 55 10.99 -1.04 10.98
N ALA A 56 12.19 -0.60 11.38
CA ALA A 56 12.65 -0.70 12.77
C ALA A 56 11.67 -0.02 13.75
N ALA A 57 11.29 1.24 13.48
CA ALA A 57 10.32 1.96 14.29
C ALA A 57 8.92 1.30 14.29
N ALA A 58 8.48 0.78 13.13
CA ALA A 58 7.23 0.03 13.06
C ALA A 58 7.28 -1.27 13.90
N ALA A 59 8.41 -1.97 13.87
CA ALA A 59 8.62 -3.20 14.63
C ALA A 59 8.55 -2.96 16.14
N GLU A 60 9.06 -1.83 16.65
CA GLU A 60 8.91 -1.44 18.05
C GLU A 60 7.44 -1.28 18.45
N ILE A 61 6.64 -0.59 17.63
CA ILE A 61 5.19 -0.42 17.87
C ILE A 61 4.47 -1.77 17.90
N PHE A 62 4.74 -2.64 16.92
CA PHE A 62 4.09 -3.95 16.86
C PHE A 62 4.57 -4.92 17.94
N SER A 63 5.77 -4.73 18.47
CA SER A 63 6.31 -5.50 19.60
C SER A 63 5.78 -5.02 20.95
N HIS A 64 5.17 -3.83 21.02
CA HIS A 64 4.58 -3.33 22.26
C HIS A 64 3.48 -4.30 22.75
N PRO A 65 3.51 -4.78 24.01
CA PRO A 65 2.63 -5.86 24.48
C PRO A 65 1.13 -5.60 24.26
N THR A 66 0.68 -4.37 24.46
CA THR A 66 -0.70 -3.95 24.20
C THR A 66 -1.09 -4.05 22.72
N VAL A 67 -0.18 -3.72 21.80
CA VAL A 67 -0.43 -3.81 20.35
C VAL A 67 -0.41 -5.27 19.93
N ALA A 68 0.59 -6.03 20.36
CA ALA A 68 0.69 -7.46 20.09
C ALA A 68 -0.56 -8.23 20.58
N GLY A 69 -1.05 -7.91 21.78
CA GLY A 69 -2.25 -8.53 22.36
C GLY A 69 -3.56 -8.21 21.62
N GLU A 70 -3.61 -7.09 20.89
CA GLU A 70 -4.75 -6.71 20.04
C GLU A 70 -4.67 -7.32 18.63
N GLU A 71 -3.58 -8.00 18.25
CA GLU A 71 -3.42 -8.71 16.97
C GLU A 71 -3.94 -7.89 15.75
N PRO A 72 -3.33 -6.71 15.47
CA PRO A 72 -3.78 -5.83 14.40
C PRO A 72 -3.61 -6.49 13.03
N TRP A 73 -4.71 -6.54 12.27
CA TRP A 73 -4.77 -7.04 10.90
C TRP A 73 -4.86 -5.90 9.91
N TYR A 74 -4.17 -6.07 8.79
CA TYR A 74 -4.17 -5.15 7.67
C TYR A 74 -4.50 -5.89 6.37
N GLY A 75 -5.37 -5.29 5.56
CA GLY A 75 -5.57 -5.63 4.16
C GLY A 75 -5.31 -4.40 3.31
N ILE A 76 -4.22 -4.35 2.57
CA ILE A 76 -3.80 -3.16 1.81
C ILE A 76 -4.09 -3.36 0.34
N GLU A 77 -4.86 -2.44 -0.23
CA GLU A 77 -5.28 -2.36 -1.63
C GLU A 77 -4.29 -1.46 -2.38
N GLN A 78 -3.26 -2.04 -3.01
CA GLN A 78 -2.24 -1.29 -3.74
C GLN A 78 -2.71 -1.03 -5.17
N GLU A 79 -3.10 0.22 -5.46
CA GLU A 79 -3.30 0.68 -6.83
C GLU A 79 -1.97 1.14 -7.46
N TYR A 80 -1.85 0.97 -8.77
CA TYR A 80 -0.69 1.41 -9.56
C TYR A 80 -1.08 1.64 -11.01
N THR A 81 -0.26 2.41 -11.73
CA THR A 81 -0.48 2.69 -13.16
C THR A 81 0.70 2.19 -13.99
N LEU A 82 0.40 1.49 -15.09
CA LEU A 82 1.40 1.04 -16.05
C LEU A 82 1.64 2.13 -17.10
N LEU A 83 2.91 2.39 -17.39
CA LEU A 83 3.38 3.43 -18.30
C LEU A 83 4.27 2.84 -19.39
N GLN A 84 4.18 3.41 -20.59
CA GLN A 84 5.07 3.17 -21.70
C GLN A 84 6.46 3.71 -21.37
N LYS A 85 7.49 2.86 -21.54
CA LYS A 85 8.86 3.13 -21.09
C LYS A 85 9.45 4.45 -21.59
N ASP A 86 9.36 4.71 -22.89
CA ASP A 86 10.12 5.81 -23.50
C ASP A 86 9.41 7.17 -23.39
N VAL A 87 8.08 7.18 -23.39
CA VAL A 87 7.26 8.41 -23.37
C VAL A 87 6.65 8.71 -22.01
N LYS A 88 6.76 7.79 -21.03
CA LYS A 88 6.13 7.87 -19.70
C LYS A 88 4.64 8.20 -19.75
N TRP A 89 3.96 7.67 -20.77
CA TRP A 89 2.52 7.84 -20.99
C TRP A 89 1.78 6.54 -20.64
N PRO A 90 0.53 6.54 -20.16
CA PRO A 90 -0.10 5.31 -19.69
C PRO A 90 -0.19 4.22 -20.76
N LEU A 91 -0.08 2.97 -20.33
CA LEU A 91 -0.10 1.80 -21.20
C LEU A 91 -1.46 1.68 -21.88
N GLY A 92 -1.45 1.50 -23.21
CA GLY A 92 -2.68 1.44 -24.02
C GLY A 92 -3.22 2.80 -24.46
N TRP A 93 -2.66 3.91 -23.98
CA TRP A 93 -3.07 5.24 -24.41
C TRP A 93 -2.38 5.64 -25.72
N PRO A 94 -3.07 6.35 -26.62
CA PRO A 94 -2.43 6.92 -27.80
C PRO A 94 -1.41 7.98 -27.36
N VAL A 95 -0.20 7.95 -27.94
CA VAL A 95 0.85 8.91 -27.63
C VAL A 95 0.38 10.33 -27.98
N GLY A 96 0.42 11.25 -27.02
CA GLY A 96 -0.06 12.63 -27.19
C GLY A 96 -1.59 12.77 -27.20
N GLY A 97 -2.33 11.71 -26.84
CA GLY A 97 -3.78 11.71 -26.78
C GLY A 97 -4.33 10.92 -25.60
N PHE A 98 -5.65 10.78 -25.58
CA PHE A 98 -6.41 10.10 -24.53
C PHE A 98 -7.26 8.98 -25.13
N PRO A 99 -7.51 7.89 -24.37
CA PRO A 99 -8.54 6.93 -24.72
C PRO A 99 -9.95 7.54 -24.50
N GLY A 100 -11.00 6.75 -24.72
CA GLY A 100 -12.36 7.15 -24.34
C GLY A 100 -12.49 7.43 -22.83
N PRO A 101 -13.56 8.12 -22.39
CA PRO A 101 -13.74 8.49 -20.98
C PRO A 101 -13.83 7.27 -20.05
N GLN A 102 -13.56 7.48 -18.75
CA GLN A 102 -13.67 6.45 -17.72
C GLN A 102 -15.06 5.80 -17.67
N GLY A 103 -15.12 4.53 -17.28
CA GLY A 103 -16.37 3.75 -17.22
C GLY A 103 -16.20 2.30 -17.65
N PRO A 104 -15.79 2.00 -18.90
CA PRO A 104 -15.68 0.63 -19.40
C PRO A 104 -14.45 -0.13 -18.91
N TYR A 105 -13.54 0.53 -18.20
CA TYR A 105 -12.22 -0.01 -17.82
C TYR A 105 -12.23 -0.79 -16.50
N TYR A 106 -12.97 -0.31 -15.48
CA TYR A 106 -13.06 -0.97 -14.18
C TYR A 106 -13.57 -2.41 -14.33
N CYS A 107 -12.77 -3.38 -13.91
CA CYS A 107 -13.03 -4.81 -14.09
C CYS A 107 -13.35 -5.22 -15.56
N GLY A 108 -12.93 -4.42 -16.54
CA GLY A 108 -13.23 -4.61 -17.95
C GLY A 108 -12.49 -5.80 -18.56
N THR A 109 -13.07 -6.38 -19.62
CA THR A 109 -12.45 -7.42 -20.44
C THR A 109 -12.54 -7.04 -21.91
N GLY A 110 -11.44 -7.19 -22.65
CA GLY A 110 -11.31 -6.79 -24.05
C GLY A 110 -9.99 -6.08 -24.31
N ALA A 111 -9.46 -6.23 -25.53
CA ALA A 111 -8.21 -5.59 -25.95
C ALA A 111 -8.29 -4.05 -25.97
N ASP A 112 -9.50 -3.51 -26.06
CA ASP A 112 -9.85 -2.09 -26.04
C ASP A 112 -10.06 -1.52 -24.63
N LYS A 113 -9.94 -2.35 -23.59
CA LYS A 113 -10.30 -1.99 -22.20
C LYS A 113 -9.25 -2.37 -21.16
N ALA A 114 -8.63 -3.54 -21.28
CA ALA A 114 -7.78 -4.14 -20.25
C ALA A 114 -6.30 -4.20 -20.69
N TYR A 115 -5.56 -3.11 -20.48
CA TYR A 115 -4.17 -2.97 -20.89
C TYR A 115 -3.20 -3.53 -19.84
N GLY A 116 -2.36 -4.52 -20.21
CA GLY A 116 -1.34 -5.07 -19.31
C GLY A 116 -1.79 -6.20 -18.39
N ARG A 117 -2.88 -6.91 -18.74
CA ARG A 117 -3.39 -8.05 -17.94
C ARG A 117 -2.36 -9.19 -17.80
N ASP A 118 -1.51 -9.37 -18.81
CA ASP A 118 -0.39 -10.33 -18.79
C ASP A 118 0.59 -10.06 -17.64
N ILE A 119 0.95 -8.79 -17.40
CA ILE A 119 1.77 -8.36 -16.27
C ILE A 119 1.07 -8.68 -14.95
N VAL A 120 -0.22 -8.34 -14.86
CA VAL A 120 -1.03 -8.49 -13.64
C VAL A 120 -1.20 -9.95 -13.25
N ASP A 121 -1.59 -10.82 -14.19
CA ASP A 121 -1.79 -12.24 -13.92
C ASP A 121 -0.46 -12.95 -13.64
N ALA A 122 0.64 -12.52 -14.26
CA ALA A 122 1.98 -13.01 -13.95
C ALA A 122 2.40 -12.60 -12.52
N HIS A 123 2.16 -11.36 -12.14
CA HIS A 123 2.43 -10.84 -10.79
C HIS A 123 1.63 -11.59 -9.73
N TYR A 124 0.34 -11.80 -9.96
CA TYR A 124 -0.51 -12.51 -9.02
C TYR A 124 0.01 -13.93 -8.75
N LYS A 125 0.33 -14.68 -9.82
CA LYS A 125 0.93 -16.02 -9.71
C LYS A 125 2.30 -16.00 -9.03
N ALA A 126 3.13 -15.00 -9.32
CA ALA A 126 4.45 -14.85 -8.72
C ALA A 126 4.36 -14.58 -7.21
N CYS A 127 3.45 -13.71 -6.78
CA CYS A 127 3.17 -13.45 -5.36
C CYS A 127 2.68 -14.72 -4.64
N LEU A 128 1.73 -15.45 -5.22
CA LEU A 128 1.26 -16.72 -4.66
C LEU A 128 2.40 -17.74 -4.54
N TYR A 129 3.23 -17.89 -5.57
CA TYR A 129 4.40 -18.78 -5.54
C TYR A 129 5.41 -18.36 -4.46
N ALA A 130 5.63 -17.06 -4.31
CA ALA A 130 6.55 -16.49 -3.33
C ALA A 130 6.09 -16.73 -1.87
N GLY A 131 4.82 -17.04 -1.67
CA GLY A 131 4.19 -17.19 -0.35
C GLY A 131 3.65 -15.87 0.20
N ILE A 132 3.49 -14.85 -0.64
CA ILE A 132 2.83 -13.59 -0.27
C ILE A 132 1.32 -13.85 -0.16
N ASN A 133 0.70 -13.37 0.91
CA ASN A 133 -0.74 -13.46 1.16
C ASN A 133 -1.53 -12.46 0.31
N ILE A 134 -1.41 -12.58 -1.01
CA ILE A 134 -2.17 -11.80 -1.98
C ILE A 134 -3.60 -12.35 -2.07
N SER A 135 -4.59 -11.51 -1.77
CA SER A 135 -6.00 -11.92 -1.66
C SER A 135 -6.82 -11.66 -2.91
N GLY A 136 -6.35 -10.79 -3.80
CA GLY A 136 -7.04 -10.52 -5.07
C GLY A 136 -6.31 -9.52 -5.95
N ILE A 137 -6.89 -9.32 -7.13
CA ILE A 137 -6.50 -8.35 -8.15
C ILE A 137 -7.74 -7.84 -8.89
N ASN A 138 -7.68 -6.63 -9.42
CA ASN A 138 -8.69 -6.09 -10.35
C ASN A 138 -8.12 -5.03 -11.28
N GLY A 139 -8.77 -4.82 -12.42
CA GLY A 139 -8.54 -3.64 -13.26
C GLY A 139 -9.23 -2.43 -12.65
N GLU A 140 -8.54 -1.30 -12.59
CA GLU A 140 -9.04 -0.08 -11.96
C GLU A 140 -9.79 0.84 -12.93
N VAL A 141 -10.32 1.94 -12.39
CA VAL A 141 -11.17 2.89 -13.14
C VAL A 141 -10.42 3.57 -14.29
N MET A 142 -9.16 3.97 -14.08
CA MET A 142 -8.35 4.59 -15.13
C MET A 142 -7.77 3.50 -16.07
N PRO A 143 -7.84 3.67 -17.41
CA PRO A 143 -7.28 2.70 -18.35
C PRO A 143 -5.77 2.55 -18.16
N GLY A 144 -5.31 1.32 -17.92
CA GLY A 144 -3.90 1.02 -17.60
C GLY A 144 -3.57 1.09 -16.11
N GLN A 145 -4.54 1.41 -15.25
CA GLN A 145 -4.45 1.31 -13.80
C GLN A 145 -4.95 -0.07 -13.33
N TRP A 146 -4.32 -0.59 -12.30
CA TRP A 146 -4.61 -1.90 -11.71
C TRP A 146 -4.46 -1.86 -10.20
N GLU A 147 -5.03 -2.87 -9.54
CA GLU A 147 -4.92 -3.06 -8.10
C GLU A 147 -4.54 -4.50 -7.76
N PHE A 148 -3.76 -4.67 -6.69
CA PHE A 148 -3.63 -5.93 -5.98
C PHE A 148 -3.84 -5.73 -4.48
N GLN A 149 -4.41 -6.74 -3.81
CA GLN A 149 -4.66 -6.67 -2.37
C GLN A 149 -3.75 -7.64 -1.61
N ILE A 150 -3.05 -7.16 -0.58
CA ILE A 150 -2.26 -7.98 0.34
C ILE A 150 -2.97 -8.05 1.69
N GLY A 151 -3.29 -9.26 2.14
CA GLY A 151 -3.82 -9.53 3.47
C GLY A 151 -5.12 -10.33 3.49
N PRO A 152 -5.66 -10.63 4.67
CA PRO A 152 -5.28 -10.04 5.96
C PRO A 152 -3.89 -10.51 6.46
N SER A 153 -3.05 -9.57 6.86
CA SER A 153 -1.70 -9.81 7.40
C SER A 153 -1.52 -9.10 8.74
N VAL A 154 -0.76 -9.72 9.66
CA VAL A 154 -0.61 -9.23 11.04
C VAL A 154 0.59 -8.30 11.17
N GLY A 155 0.38 -7.11 11.73
CA GLY A 155 1.44 -6.20 12.14
C GLY A 155 2.54 -6.00 11.10
N ILE A 156 3.80 -6.21 11.50
CA ILE A 156 4.99 -5.95 10.68
C ILE A 156 5.01 -6.73 9.35
N SER A 157 4.41 -7.94 9.33
CA SER A 157 4.37 -8.78 8.14
C SER A 157 3.55 -8.18 6.99
N SER A 158 2.64 -7.24 7.28
CA SER A 158 1.92 -6.51 6.24
C SER A 158 2.86 -5.62 5.44
N GLY A 159 3.79 -4.92 6.11
CA GLY A 159 4.80 -4.10 5.45
C GLY A 159 5.79 -4.92 4.63
N ASP A 160 6.29 -6.02 5.22
CA ASP A 160 7.23 -6.93 4.56
C ASP A 160 6.63 -7.47 3.24
N GLN A 161 5.37 -7.89 3.27
CA GLN A 161 4.69 -8.48 2.11
C GLN A 161 4.32 -7.45 1.03
N VAL A 162 3.90 -6.24 1.40
CA VAL A 162 3.62 -5.17 0.40
C VAL A 162 4.90 -4.76 -0.32
N TRP A 163 6.02 -4.58 0.40
CA TRP A 163 7.30 -4.26 -0.24
C TRP A 163 7.81 -5.40 -1.14
N ALA A 164 7.68 -6.66 -0.70
CA ALA A 164 8.01 -7.81 -1.54
C ALA A 164 7.12 -7.87 -2.80
N ALA A 165 5.82 -7.60 -2.67
CA ALA A 165 4.89 -7.58 -3.79
C ALA A 165 5.21 -6.45 -4.78
N ARG A 166 5.55 -5.25 -4.30
CA ARG A 166 6.01 -4.12 -5.14
C ARG A 166 7.28 -4.47 -5.91
N TYR A 167 8.27 -5.09 -5.24
CA TYR A 167 9.49 -5.57 -5.89
C TYR A 167 9.18 -6.57 -7.02
N ILE A 168 8.35 -7.57 -6.75
CA ILE A 168 7.99 -8.57 -7.76
C ILE A 168 7.24 -7.91 -8.93
N LEU A 169 6.36 -6.93 -8.67
CA LEU A 169 5.65 -6.19 -9.72
C LEU A 169 6.64 -5.46 -10.64
N GLU A 170 7.52 -4.66 -10.07
CA GLU A 170 8.49 -3.87 -10.83
C GLU A 170 9.48 -4.75 -11.62
N ARG A 171 9.87 -5.89 -11.04
CA ARG A 171 10.67 -6.92 -11.73
C ARG A 171 9.94 -7.55 -12.93
N ILE A 172 8.62 -7.72 -12.85
CA ILE A 172 7.82 -8.24 -13.97
C ILE A 172 7.64 -7.16 -15.04
N THR A 173 7.40 -5.92 -14.65
CA THR A 173 7.28 -4.81 -15.60
C THR A 173 8.60 -4.56 -16.34
N GLU A 174 9.76 -4.77 -15.68
CA GLU A 174 11.07 -4.76 -16.34
C GLU A 174 11.12 -5.79 -17.49
N ILE A 175 10.70 -7.03 -17.24
CA ILE A 175 10.68 -8.10 -18.25
C ILE A 175 9.75 -7.72 -19.42
N ALA A 176 8.64 -7.04 -19.13
CA ALA A 176 7.68 -6.58 -20.12
C ALA A 176 8.10 -5.28 -20.85
N GLY A 177 9.18 -4.61 -20.43
CA GLY A 177 9.56 -3.31 -20.96
C GLY A 177 8.55 -2.20 -20.64
N VAL A 178 7.86 -2.31 -19.50
CA VAL A 178 6.84 -1.37 -18.99
C VAL A 178 7.37 -0.72 -17.72
N VAL A 179 6.96 0.53 -17.47
CA VAL A 179 7.27 1.25 -16.23
C VAL A 179 6.05 1.21 -15.31
N VAL A 180 6.23 0.89 -14.04
CA VAL A 180 5.18 1.03 -13.02
C VAL A 180 5.30 2.39 -12.33
N SER A 181 4.17 3.01 -12.04
CA SER A 181 4.09 4.22 -11.23
C SER A 181 3.17 4.00 -10.03
N PHE A 182 3.68 4.37 -8.86
CA PHE A 182 2.92 4.53 -7.63
C PHE A 182 2.62 6.02 -7.36
N ASP A 183 2.74 6.90 -8.36
CA ASP A 183 2.37 8.31 -8.19
C ASP A 183 0.86 8.41 -7.82
N PRO A 184 0.48 9.19 -6.79
CA PRO A 184 -0.92 9.30 -6.36
C PRO A 184 -1.87 9.86 -7.42
N LYS A 185 -1.37 10.60 -8.39
CA LYS A 185 -2.13 11.24 -9.47
C LYS A 185 -1.26 11.30 -10.73
N PRO A 186 -1.10 10.17 -11.45
CA PRO A 186 -0.15 10.06 -12.55
C PRO A 186 -0.54 10.91 -13.77
N ILE A 187 -1.84 11.15 -13.96
CA ILE A 187 -2.39 12.00 -15.02
C ILE A 187 -3.35 13.02 -14.39
N GLU A 188 -3.14 14.29 -14.70
CA GLU A 188 -4.01 15.37 -14.26
C GLU A 188 -5.38 15.35 -14.98
N GLY A 189 -6.37 16.03 -14.39
CA GLY A 189 -7.72 16.13 -14.95
C GLY A 189 -8.66 15.02 -14.48
N ASP A 190 -9.60 14.66 -15.36
CA ASP A 190 -10.78 13.82 -15.08
C ASP A 190 -10.47 12.30 -15.11
N TRP A 191 -9.30 11.94 -14.60
CA TRP A 191 -8.84 10.56 -14.44
C TRP A 191 -8.69 10.23 -12.96
N ASN A 192 -8.97 9.00 -12.55
CA ASN A 192 -8.77 8.60 -11.17
C ASN A 192 -7.28 8.74 -10.77
N GLY A 193 -7.04 9.02 -9.50
CA GLY A 193 -5.71 8.86 -8.91
C GLY A 193 -5.51 7.43 -8.39
N ALA A 194 -4.35 7.17 -7.81
CA ALA A 194 -3.98 5.86 -7.28
C ALA A 194 -3.83 5.89 -5.75
N GLY A 195 -4.62 5.07 -5.04
CA GLY A 195 -4.61 4.89 -3.60
C GLY A 195 -3.81 3.68 -3.09
N ALA A 196 -3.67 3.61 -1.77
CA ALA A 196 -3.25 2.41 -1.06
C ALA A 196 -4.21 2.14 0.12
N HIS A 197 -5.49 1.88 -0.17
CA HIS A 197 -6.50 1.81 0.88
C HIS A 197 -6.13 0.75 1.90
N THR A 198 -6.18 1.11 3.18
CA THR A 198 -5.71 0.26 4.28
C THR A 198 -6.90 -0.18 5.10
N ASN A 199 -7.33 -1.42 4.89
CA ASN A 199 -8.32 -2.08 5.72
C ASN A 199 -7.67 -2.49 7.05
N TYR A 200 -8.30 -2.15 8.17
CA TYR A 200 -7.73 -2.36 9.50
C TYR A 200 -8.75 -2.92 10.49
N SER A 201 -8.30 -3.88 11.29
CA SER A 201 -9.04 -4.35 12.47
C SER A 201 -8.11 -4.84 13.57
N THR A 202 -8.54 -4.75 14.81
CA THR A 202 -7.94 -5.48 15.94
C THR A 202 -8.81 -6.67 16.34
N LYS A 203 -8.28 -7.53 17.20
CA LYS A 203 -8.99 -8.66 17.81
C LYS A 203 -10.32 -8.21 18.40
N SER A 204 -10.33 -7.13 19.17
CA SER A 204 -11.55 -6.58 19.78
C SER A 204 -12.56 -6.07 18.73
N MET A 205 -12.11 -5.45 17.63
CA MET A 205 -12.98 -5.03 16.53
C MET A 205 -13.67 -6.20 15.80
N ARG A 206 -13.02 -7.37 15.76
CA ARG A 206 -13.54 -8.59 15.11
C ARG A 206 -14.45 -9.42 16.03
N THR A 207 -14.53 -9.09 17.33
CA THR A 207 -15.40 -9.78 18.30
C THR A 207 -16.80 -9.15 18.40
N HIS A 208 -17.73 -9.81 19.10
CA HIS A 208 -19.10 -9.29 19.29
C HIS A 208 -19.10 -7.90 19.93
N GLY A 209 -19.86 -6.95 19.37
CA GLY A 209 -19.85 -5.55 19.78
C GLY A 209 -18.65 -4.73 19.26
N GLY A 210 -17.83 -5.32 18.39
CA GLY A 210 -16.62 -4.69 17.85
C GLY A 210 -16.86 -3.40 17.05
N ILE A 211 -18.09 -3.16 16.56
CA ILE A 211 -18.45 -1.92 15.88
C ILE A 211 -18.24 -0.67 16.74
N ASP A 212 -18.42 -0.76 18.07
CA ASP A 212 -18.17 0.37 18.97
C ASP A 212 -16.66 0.64 19.14
N VAL A 213 -15.84 -0.41 19.08
CA VAL A 213 -14.38 -0.29 19.05
C VAL A 213 -13.93 0.37 17.74
N ILE A 214 -14.53 0.00 16.61
CA ILE A 214 -14.29 0.63 15.31
C ILE A 214 -14.61 2.12 15.37
N LYS A 215 -15.81 2.50 15.85
CA LYS A 215 -16.20 3.92 15.96
C LYS A 215 -15.23 4.71 16.84
N LYS A 216 -14.81 4.16 17.99
CA LYS A 216 -13.81 4.79 18.86
C LYS A 216 -12.45 4.96 18.16
N ALA A 217 -12.01 3.97 17.39
CA ALA A 217 -10.76 4.06 16.63
C ALA A 217 -10.84 5.15 15.54
N ILE A 218 -11.97 5.25 14.84
CA ILE A 218 -12.21 6.29 13.83
C ILE A 218 -12.18 7.69 14.46
N GLU A 219 -12.79 7.88 15.64
CA GLU A 219 -12.72 9.17 16.36
C GLU A 219 -11.28 9.52 16.75
N LYS A 220 -10.45 8.56 17.17
CA LYS A 220 -9.02 8.82 17.41
C LYS A 220 -8.29 9.25 16.13
N LEU A 221 -8.56 8.58 15.00
CA LEU A 221 -7.95 8.93 13.71
C LEU A 221 -8.35 10.33 13.23
N LYS A 222 -9.56 10.80 13.57
CA LYS A 222 -10.01 12.16 13.30
C LYS A 222 -9.13 13.20 13.99
N PHE A 223 -8.80 13.00 15.28
CA PHE A 223 -7.92 13.91 16.02
C PHE A 223 -6.50 13.96 15.45
N LYS A 224 -6.04 12.85 14.87
CA LYS A 224 -4.70 12.72 14.27
C LYS A 224 -4.68 12.87 12.75
N HIS A 225 -5.75 13.40 12.16
CA HIS A 225 -5.90 13.45 10.70
C HIS A 225 -4.72 14.16 10.02
N LYS A 226 -4.34 15.34 10.52
CA LYS A 226 -3.26 16.15 9.94
C LYS A 226 -1.90 15.44 10.01
N GLU A 227 -1.57 14.81 11.13
CA GLU A 227 -0.31 14.07 11.27
C GLU A 227 -0.28 12.83 10.37
N HIS A 228 -1.39 12.11 10.24
CA HIS A 228 -1.49 10.97 9.32
C HIS A 228 -1.33 11.42 7.86
N ILE A 229 -2.03 12.48 7.42
CA ILE A 229 -1.92 12.99 6.05
C ILE A 229 -0.46 13.32 5.68
N ALA A 230 0.29 13.93 6.60
CA ALA A 230 1.69 14.26 6.37
C ALA A 230 2.59 13.03 6.13
N ALA A 231 2.16 11.85 6.55
CA ALA A 231 2.89 10.58 6.40
C ALA A 231 2.29 9.63 5.35
N TYR A 232 1.18 10.02 4.71
CA TYR A 232 0.36 9.14 3.86
C TYR A 232 0.74 9.20 2.37
N GLY A 233 1.98 9.60 2.07
CA GLY A 233 2.54 9.70 0.73
C GLY A 233 2.59 11.15 0.21
N GLU A 234 3.73 11.52 -0.38
CA GLU A 234 3.92 12.84 -0.99
C GLU A 234 3.12 12.95 -2.30
N GLY A 235 2.62 14.15 -2.64
CA GLY A 235 1.82 14.39 -3.85
C GLY A 235 0.32 14.04 -3.70
N ASN A 236 -0.10 13.63 -2.51
CA ASN A 236 -1.46 13.16 -2.24
C ASN A 236 -2.51 14.29 -2.31
N GLU A 237 -2.10 15.56 -2.18
CA GLU A 237 -2.94 16.75 -2.39
C GLU A 237 -3.50 16.84 -3.81
N ARG A 238 -2.83 16.25 -4.80
CA ARG A 238 -3.33 16.15 -6.19
C ARG A 238 -4.40 15.08 -6.34
N ARG A 239 -4.48 14.13 -5.40
CA ARG A 239 -5.41 13.00 -5.40
C ARG A 239 -6.65 13.29 -4.55
N LEU A 240 -6.44 13.63 -3.28
CA LEU A 240 -7.48 13.85 -2.26
C LEU A 240 -8.17 15.21 -2.44
N THR A 241 -9.05 15.29 -3.44
CA THR A 241 -9.70 16.54 -3.87
C THR A 241 -11.21 16.57 -3.59
N GLY A 242 -11.76 15.51 -3.00
CA GLY A 242 -13.21 15.33 -2.84
C GLY A 242 -13.93 14.80 -4.09
N ARG A 243 -13.20 14.61 -5.20
CA ARG A 243 -13.69 14.03 -6.46
C ARG A 243 -13.09 12.64 -6.67
N HIS A 244 -13.57 11.91 -7.68
CA HIS A 244 -13.01 10.61 -8.07
C HIS A 244 -12.91 9.61 -6.91
N GLU A 245 -14.00 9.47 -6.15
CA GLU A 245 -14.07 8.54 -5.01
C GLU A 245 -13.05 8.81 -3.89
N THR A 246 -12.65 10.07 -3.70
CA THR A 246 -11.81 10.50 -2.59
C THR A 246 -12.49 11.56 -1.73
N ALA A 247 -12.05 11.70 -0.47
CA ALA A 247 -12.37 12.87 0.36
C ALA A 247 -11.39 14.02 0.10
N ASP A 248 -11.77 15.25 0.43
CA ASP A 248 -10.85 16.40 0.42
C ASP A 248 -9.77 16.24 1.51
N ILE A 249 -8.52 16.55 1.18
CA ILE A 249 -7.35 16.35 2.05
C ILE A 249 -7.41 17.09 3.38
N ASN A 250 -8.19 18.17 3.49
CA ASN A 250 -8.30 18.97 4.71
C ASN A 250 -9.48 18.56 5.59
N THR A 251 -10.36 17.69 5.09
CA THR A 251 -11.57 17.27 5.78
C THR A 251 -11.51 15.81 6.17
N PHE A 252 -11.73 15.52 7.46
CA PHE A 252 -11.94 14.16 7.92
C PHE A 252 -13.43 13.84 7.93
N SER A 253 -13.81 12.78 7.22
CA SER A 253 -15.17 12.24 7.21
C SER A 253 -15.14 10.72 7.26
N TRP A 254 -16.23 10.14 7.77
CA TRP A 254 -16.43 8.70 7.69
C TRP A 254 -17.89 8.37 7.42
N GLY A 255 -18.16 7.20 6.83
CA GLY A 255 -19.52 6.74 6.59
C GLY A 255 -19.61 5.28 6.20
N VAL A 256 -20.82 4.74 6.30
CA VAL A 256 -21.10 3.37 5.87
C VAL A 256 -21.32 3.35 4.36
N ALA A 257 -20.61 2.46 3.67
CA ALA A 257 -20.65 2.34 2.21
C ALA A 257 -20.40 3.64 1.44
N ASN A 258 -19.75 4.62 2.06
CA ASN A 258 -19.49 5.92 1.45
C ASN A 258 -18.04 5.99 0.92
N ARG A 259 -17.89 5.88 -0.40
CA ARG A 259 -16.58 6.03 -1.05
C ARG A 259 -16.09 7.49 -1.05
N GLY A 260 -16.95 8.49 -0.94
CA GLY A 260 -16.53 9.89 -0.80
C GLY A 260 -15.92 10.24 0.57
N ALA A 261 -15.93 9.31 1.53
CA ALA A 261 -15.44 9.55 2.88
C ALA A 261 -13.95 9.19 3.04
N SER A 262 -13.30 9.81 4.02
CA SER A 262 -11.90 9.51 4.36
C SER A 262 -11.74 8.09 4.93
N ILE A 263 -12.67 7.69 5.80
CA ILE A 263 -12.77 6.32 6.33
C ILE A 263 -14.12 5.72 5.92
N ARG A 264 -14.11 4.48 5.42
CA ARG A 264 -15.32 3.75 5.06
C ARG A 264 -15.51 2.55 5.99
N VAL A 265 -16.75 2.32 6.40
CA VAL A 265 -17.17 1.07 7.05
C VAL A 265 -18.05 0.29 6.07
N GLY A 266 -17.73 -0.99 5.84
CA GLY A 266 -18.51 -1.84 4.94
C GLY A 266 -19.91 -2.14 5.47
N ARG A 267 -20.87 -2.40 4.57
CA ARG A 267 -22.24 -2.78 4.98
C ARG A 267 -22.27 -4.07 5.79
N ASP A 268 -21.41 -5.03 5.45
CA ASP A 268 -21.31 -6.30 6.20
C ASP A 268 -20.80 -6.05 7.63
N THR A 269 -19.75 -5.23 7.81
CA THR A 269 -19.25 -4.84 9.13
C THR A 269 -20.33 -4.13 9.96
N GLU A 270 -21.09 -3.22 9.36
CA GLU A 270 -22.20 -2.54 10.04
C GLU A 270 -23.30 -3.53 10.45
N ARG A 271 -23.77 -4.35 9.51
CA ARG A 271 -24.83 -5.34 9.74
C ARG A 271 -24.45 -6.34 10.84
N ASP A 272 -23.21 -6.84 10.79
CA ASP A 272 -22.75 -7.90 11.69
C ASP A 272 -22.30 -7.35 13.05
N GLY A 273 -22.21 -6.03 13.21
CA GLY A 273 -21.83 -5.35 14.44
C GLY A 273 -20.36 -5.56 14.84
N LYS A 274 -19.52 -6.04 13.92
CA LYS A 274 -18.09 -6.35 14.10
C LYS A 274 -17.40 -6.50 12.75
N GLY A 275 -16.09 -6.31 12.69
CA GLY A 275 -15.33 -6.45 11.44
C GLY A 275 -14.12 -5.52 11.37
N TYR A 276 -14.05 -4.76 10.28
CA TYR A 276 -12.96 -3.83 9.97
C TYR A 276 -13.48 -2.53 9.35
N PHE A 277 -12.63 -1.49 9.32
CA PHE A 277 -12.84 -0.28 8.53
C PHE A 277 -11.73 -0.11 7.49
N GLU A 278 -11.98 0.73 6.50
CA GLU A 278 -11.08 1.03 5.38
C GLU A 278 -10.62 2.48 5.47
N ASP A 279 -9.33 2.72 5.70
CA ASP A 279 -8.73 4.05 5.58
C ASP A 279 -8.34 4.33 4.13
N ARG A 280 -9.03 5.27 3.48
CA ARG A 280 -8.91 5.55 2.05
C ARG A 280 -7.91 6.68 1.73
N ARG A 281 -7.35 7.28 2.78
CA ARG A 281 -6.45 8.43 2.69
C ARG A 281 -5.02 8.10 2.23
N PRO A 282 -4.42 6.93 2.53
CA PRO A 282 -3.08 6.62 2.06
C PRO A 282 -3.01 6.61 0.53
N ALA A 283 -1.99 7.25 -0.02
CA ALA A 283 -1.73 7.25 -1.44
C ALA A 283 -0.98 5.98 -1.88
N SER A 284 -1.00 5.69 -3.18
CA SER A 284 -0.32 4.52 -3.76
C SER A 284 1.18 4.45 -3.47
N ASN A 285 1.88 5.58 -3.32
CA ASN A 285 3.30 5.65 -2.94
C ASN A 285 3.58 5.57 -1.43
N MET A 286 2.56 5.33 -0.58
CA MET A 286 2.78 5.29 0.87
C MET A 286 3.79 4.21 1.28
N ASP A 287 4.52 4.45 2.37
CA ASP A 287 5.34 3.43 3.02
C ASP A 287 4.45 2.58 3.95
N PRO A 288 4.28 1.27 3.67
CA PRO A 288 3.42 0.41 4.48
C PRO A 288 3.90 0.28 5.93
N TYR A 289 5.19 0.39 6.23
CA TYR A 289 5.67 0.34 7.62
C TYR A 289 5.18 1.57 8.40
N VAL A 290 5.20 2.75 7.77
CA VAL A 290 4.76 4.00 8.37
C VAL A 290 3.25 3.99 8.57
N VAL A 291 2.47 3.72 7.53
CA VAL A 291 1.00 3.78 7.60
C VAL A 291 0.45 2.76 8.59
N THR A 292 0.89 1.50 8.50
CA THR A 292 0.35 0.43 9.36
C THR A 292 0.65 0.67 10.83
N SER A 293 1.90 0.99 11.17
CA SER A 293 2.30 1.25 12.56
C SER A 293 1.67 2.52 13.12
N MET A 294 1.50 3.57 12.31
CA MET A 294 0.85 4.81 12.75
C MET A 294 -0.64 4.60 13.03
N ILE A 295 -1.34 3.80 12.22
CA ILE A 295 -2.72 3.38 12.51
C ILE A 295 -2.80 2.59 13.82
N ALA A 296 -1.93 1.60 14.04
CA ALA A 296 -1.90 0.86 15.31
C ALA A 296 -1.61 1.77 16.50
N ASN A 297 -0.60 2.62 16.40
CA ASN A 297 -0.22 3.55 17.45
C ASN A 297 -1.38 4.50 17.83
N THR A 298 -2.00 5.15 16.85
CA THR A 298 -3.11 6.08 17.09
C THR A 298 -4.34 5.36 17.65
N THR A 299 -4.65 4.16 17.18
CA THR A 299 -5.87 3.45 17.59
C THR A 299 -5.72 2.73 18.93
N ILE A 300 -4.54 2.21 19.26
CA ILE A 300 -4.29 1.37 20.44
C ILE A 300 -3.58 2.14 21.56
N LEU A 301 -2.43 2.77 21.27
CA LEU A 301 -1.53 3.32 22.29
C LEU A 301 -1.87 4.77 22.66
N TRP A 302 -2.16 5.59 21.64
CA TRP A 302 -2.45 7.00 21.84
C TRP A 302 -3.77 7.22 22.59
N LYS A 303 -3.75 8.23 23.46
CA LYS A 303 -4.90 8.72 24.23
C LYS A 303 -5.06 10.22 23.94
N PRO A 304 -6.30 10.69 23.68
CA PRO A 304 -6.61 12.10 23.48
C PRO A 304 -6.36 12.95 24.71
#